data_AF-A0A094EWL9-F1
#
_entry.id   AF-A0A094EWL9-F1
#
_cell.length_a   1.000
_cell.length_b   1.000
_cell.length_c   1.000
_cell.angle_alpha   90.00
_cell.angle_beta   90.00
_cell.angle_gamma   90.00
#
_symmetry.space_group_name_H-M   'P 1'
#
loop_
_entity.id
_entity.type
_entity.pdbx_description
1 polymer ?
#
loop_
_entity_poly.entity_id
_entity_poly.type
_entity_poly.pdbx_seq_one_letter_code
_entity_poly.pdbx_strand_id
1 'polypeptide(L)'
;MTAQSRVILCGQTAQIANGVKAGLLPEYETIHVVFSAAAGAKDIPHLLSGQTPPVADEPNVGTGNYSQKADAIITGGAYDDGKFHEMRSACAELPGNGGVPWLRPNMSTPTPPLGLVTSLNPI
;
A
#
# COMPACT_ATOMS: atom_id res chain seq x y z
N MET A 1 12.34 21.17 -5.92
CA MET A 1 12.57 19.74 -5.69
C MET A 1 11.25 19.15 -5.23
N THR A 2 10.52 18.47 -6.10
CA THR A 2 9.31 17.74 -5.68
C THR A 2 9.77 16.54 -4.86
N ALA A 3 9.55 16.57 -3.55
CA ALA A 3 9.80 15.40 -2.71
C ALA A 3 8.90 14.27 -3.21
N GLN A 4 9.49 13.13 -3.56
CA GLN A 4 8.75 11.92 -3.94
C GLN A 4 7.93 11.47 -2.72
N SER A 5 6.61 11.38 -2.88
CA SER A 5 5.73 11.02 -1.76
C SER A 5 5.80 9.53 -1.47
N ARG A 6 5.87 9.18 -0.19
CA ARG A 6 5.97 7.80 0.28
C ARG A 6 4.59 7.21 0.50
N VAL A 7 4.30 6.09 -0.15
CA VAL A 7 2.99 5.45 -0.04
C VAL A 7 3.09 4.02 0.46
N ILE A 8 2.09 3.61 1.23
CA ILE A 8 1.86 2.22 1.60
C ILE A 8 0.80 1.69 0.64
N LEU A 9 1.05 0.54 0.02
CA LEU A 9 0.11 -0.10 -0.89
C LEU A 9 -0.48 -1.35 -0.26
N CYS A 10 -1.81 -1.44 -0.16
CA CYS A 10 -2.51 -2.64 0.29
C CYS A 10 -3.06 -3.37 -0.95
N GLY A 11 -2.50 -4.53 -1.27
CA GLY A 11 -2.81 -5.31 -2.48
C GLY A 11 -3.17 -6.75 -2.17
N GLN A 12 -3.63 -7.50 -3.18
CA GLN A 12 -3.96 -8.92 -3.01
C GLN A 12 -2.78 -9.83 -3.35
N THR A 13 -1.97 -9.47 -4.35
CA THR A 13 -0.85 -10.29 -4.83
C THR A 13 0.36 -9.43 -5.15
N ALA A 14 1.56 -10.00 -5.00
CA ALA A 14 2.82 -9.31 -5.33
C ALA A 14 2.88 -8.89 -6.81
N GLN A 15 2.31 -9.68 -7.72
CA GLN A 15 2.24 -9.35 -9.14
C GLN A 15 1.46 -8.06 -9.39
N ILE A 16 0.26 -7.92 -8.79
CA ILE A 16 -0.56 -6.71 -8.93
C ILE A 16 0.16 -5.53 -8.27
N ALA A 17 0.72 -5.72 -7.09
CA ALA A 17 1.47 -4.68 -6.38
C ALA A 17 2.64 -4.15 -7.22
N ASN A 18 3.39 -5.03 -7.89
CA ASN A 18 4.48 -4.61 -8.77
C ASN A 18 4.01 -3.78 -9.97
N GLY A 19 2.88 -4.14 -10.58
CA GLY A 19 2.29 -3.34 -11.66
C GLY A 19 1.88 -1.94 -11.18
N VAL A 20 1.22 -1.86 -10.02
CA VAL A 20 0.82 -0.57 -9.42
C VAL A 20 2.03 0.27 -9.05
N LYS A 21 3.05 -0.32 -8.41
CA LYS A 21 4.30 0.35 -8.06
C LYS A 21 4.98 0.98 -9.27
N ALA A 22 5.04 0.25 -10.39
CA ALA A 22 5.65 0.75 -11.62
C ALA A 22 4.87 1.95 -12.19
N GLY A 23 3.53 1.91 -12.12
CA GLY A 23 2.67 3.00 -12.59
C GLY A 23 2.61 4.23 -11.66
N LEU A 24 3.05 4.08 -10.41
CA LEU A 24 3.12 5.17 -9.42
C LEU A 24 4.39 6.02 -9.53
N LEU A 25 5.40 5.53 -10.25
CA LEU A 25 6.63 6.24 -10.49
C LEU A 25 6.47 7.26 -11.64
N PRO A 26 7.21 8.38 -11.59
CA PRO A 26 8.21 8.74 -10.57
C PRO A 26 7.65 9.44 -9.31
N GLU A 27 6.38 9.84 -9.29
CA GLU A 27 5.83 10.75 -8.28
C GLU A 27 5.73 10.13 -6.88
N TYR A 28 5.47 8.82 -6.81
CA TYR A 28 5.27 8.10 -5.55
C TYR A 28 6.23 6.93 -5.39
N GLU A 29 6.88 6.87 -4.23
CA GLU A 29 7.68 5.73 -3.78
C GLU A 29 6.80 4.79 -2.95
N THR A 30 6.62 3.55 -3.39
CA THR A 30 5.94 2.54 -2.55
C THR A 30 6.92 1.92 -1.58
N ILE A 31 6.90 2.38 -0.33
CA ILE A 31 7.87 1.95 0.70
C ILE A 31 7.51 0.59 1.30
N HIS A 32 6.22 0.24 1.32
CA HIS A 32 5.72 -1.00 1.90
C HIS A 32 4.48 -1.50 1.18
N VAL A 33 4.36 -2.82 1.01
CA VAL A 33 3.19 -3.50 0.46
C VAL A 33 2.58 -4.42 1.51
N VAL A 34 1.30 -4.26 1.78
CA VAL A 34 0.51 -5.07 2.70
C VAL A 34 -0.39 -6.02 1.89
N PHE A 35 -0.43 -7.31 2.25
CA PHE A 35 -1.25 -8.32 1.56
C PHE A 35 -2.47 -8.81 2.33
N SER A 36 -2.64 -8.41 3.59
CA SER A 36 -3.81 -8.75 4.41
C SER A 36 -4.16 -7.63 5.38
N ALA A 37 -5.42 -7.58 5.83
CA ALA A 37 -5.85 -6.59 6.82
C ALA A 37 -5.10 -6.77 8.15
N ALA A 38 -4.91 -8.01 8.59
CA ALA A 38 -4.18 -8.34 9.81
C ALA A 38 -2.71 -7.89 9.77
N ALA A 39 -2.03 -8.04 8.61
CA ALA A 39 -0.68 -7.50 8.43
C ALA A 39 -0.71 -5.96 8.45
N GLY A 40 -1.66 -5.35 7.74
CA GLY A 40 -1.81 -3.90 7.71
C GLY A 40 -2.06 -3.28 9.09
N ALA A 41 -2.92 -3.91 9.90
CA ALA A 41 -3.19 -3.49 11.27
C ALA A 41 -1.94 -3.51 12.17
N LYS A 42 -0.94 -4.36 11.86
CA LYS A 42 0.34 -4.42 12.58
C LYS A 42 1.35 -3.44 12.01
N ASP A 43 1.49 -3.40 10.69
CA ASP A 43 2.60 -2.71 10.01
C ASP A 43 2.33 -1.21 9.83
N ILE A 44 1.10 -0.85 9.45
CA ILE A 44 0.72 0.53 9.13
C ILE A 44 0.98 1.49 10.30
N PRO A 45 0.59 1.19 11.56
CA PRO A 45 0.85 2.11 12.66
C PRO A 45 2.33 2.47 12.86
N HIS A 46 3.23 1.50 12.64
CA HIS A 46 4.68 1.72 12.72
C HIS A 46 5.16 2.62 11.60
N LEU A 47 4.74 2.33 10.36
CA LEU A 47 5.11 3.10 9.16
C LEU A 47 4.61 4.56 9.22
N LEU A 48 3.43 4.80 9.78
CA LEU A 48 2.90 6.15 10.00
C LEU A 48 3.63 6.91 11.11
N SER A 49 4.22 6.17 12.06
CA SER A 49 5.06 6.73 13.12
C SER A 49 6.51 6.92 12.69
N GLY A 50 6.87 6.58 11.44
CA GLY A 50 8.24 6.62 10.95
C GLY A 50 9.14 5.53 11.53
N GLN A 51 8.55 4.42 11.98
CA GLN A 51 9.23 3.25 12.52
C GLN A 51 9.23 2.11 11.51
N THR A 52 10.25 1.26 11.59
CA THR A 52 10.31 0.02 10.82
C THR A 52 9.23 -0.95 11.34
N PRO A 53 8.43 -1.57 10.46
CA PRO A 53 7.45 -2.57 10.86
C PRO A 53 8.13 -3.82 11.42
N PRO A 54 7.41 -4.68 12.17
CA PRO A 54 7.94 -5.95 12.65
C PRO A 54 8.57 -6.77 11.53
N VAL A 55 9.66 -7.47 11.84
CA VAL A 55 10.36 -8.31 10.85
C VAL A 55 9.42 -9.38 10.32
N ALA A 56 9.19 -9.37 9.01
CA ALA A 56 8.50 -10.44 8.30
C ALA A 56 9.50 -11.52 7.87
N ASP A 57 9.05 -12.77 7.77
CA ASP A 57 9.87 -13.89 7.30
C ASP A 57 10.33 -13.72 5.84
N GLU A 58 9.55 -12.98 5.04
CA GLU A 58 9.88 -12.65 3.65
C GLU A 58 10.12 -11.16 3.46
N PRO A 59 11.08 -10.77 2.59
CA PRO A 59 11.33 -9.37 2.27
C PRO A 59 10.09 -8.73 1.63
N ASN A 60 9.79 -7.50 2.05
CA ASN A 60 8.66 -6.78 1.50
C ASN A 60 8.89 -6.41 0.03
N VAL A 61 7.82 -6.38 -0.76
CA VAL A 61 7.89 -6.02 -2.19
C VAL A 61 8.12 -4.52 -2.39
N GLY A 62 7.88 -3.67 -1.39
CA GLY A 62 8.19 -2.24 -1.40
C GLY A 62 9.69 -1.94 -1.40
N THR A 63 10.07 -0.66 -1.42
CA THR A 63 11.49 -0.25 -1.36
C THR A 63 12.12 -0.51 0.00
N GLY A 64 11.31 -0.71 1.05
CA GLY A 64 11.79 -0.89 2.43
C GLY A 64 12.40 0.38 3.03
N ASN A 65 12.21 1.53 2.38
CA ASN A 65 12.80 2.79 2.79
C ASN A 65 11.96 3.50 3.87
N TYR A 66 12.13 3.05 5.11
CA TYR A 66 11.43 3.57 6.29
C TYR A 66 12.16 4.72 6.99
N SER A 67 13.10 5.39 6.32
CA SER A 67 13.84 6.55 6.87
C SER A 67 12.92 7.73 7.20
N GLN A 68 11.72 7.76 6.62
CA GLN A 68 10.67 8.73 6.87
C GLN A 68 9.32 8.02 6.94
N LYS A 69 8.35 8.62 7.62
CA LYS A 69 6.98 8.11 7.66
C LYS A 69 6.34 8.09 6.27
N ALA A 70 5.31 7.26 6.09
CA ALA A 70 4.49 7.32 4.89
C ALA A 70 3.66 8.62 4.84
N ASP A 71 3.39 9.10 3.62
CA ASP A 71 2.56 10.26 3.31
C ASP A 71 1.12 9.88 2.95
N ALA A 72 0.88 8.65 2.49
CA ALA A 72 -0.46 8.16 2.14
C ALA A 72 -0.55 6.63 2.19
N ILE A 73 -1.78 6.13 2.29
CA ILE A 73 -2.10 4.70 2.18
C ILE A 73 -3.05 4.50 1.01
N ILE A 74 -2.76 3.53 0.15
CA ILE A 74 -3.55 3.18 -1.03
C ILE A 74 -4.06 1.76 -0.84
N THR A 75 -5.38 1.59 -0.83
CA THR A 75 -6.01 0.27 -0.73
C THR A 75 -6.50 -0.20 -2.09
N GLY A 76 -6.33 -1.48 -2.40
CA GLY A 76 -6.87 -2.10 -3.61
C GLY A 76 -8.31 -2.60 -3.42
N GLY A 77 -8.97 -3.02 -4.51
CA GLY A 77 -10.37 -3.48 -4.49
C GLY A 77 -10.64 -4.74 -3.67
N ALA A 78 -9.60 -5.48 -3.26
CA ALA A 78 -9.74 -6.63 -2.37
C ALA A 78 -10.03 -6.26 -0.89
N TYR A 79 -9.92 -4.97 -0.56
CA TYR A 79 -10.16 -4.42 0.78
C TYR A 79 -11.58 -3.87 0.87
N ASP A 80 -12.50 -4.74 1.27
CA ASP A 80 -13.87 -4.40 1.68
C ASP A 80 -13.89 -3.51 2.93
N ASP A 81 -15.09 -3.07 3.32
CA ASP A 81 -15.28 -2.14 4.44
C ASP A 81 -14.73 -2.71 5.75
N GLY A 82 -14.87 -4.01 5.96
CA GLY A 82 -14.40 -4.69 7.17
C GLY A 82 -12.88 -4.68 7.26
N LYS A 83 -12.20 -5.11 6.19
CA LYS A 83 -10.73 -5.11 6.12
C LYS A 83 -10.16 -3.70 6.22
N PHE A 84 -10.80 -2.72 5.58
CA PHE A 84 -10.41 -1.32 5.69
C PHE A 84 -10.55 -0.83 7.13
N HIS A 85 -11.68 -1.11 7.77
CA HIS A 85 -11.94 -0.70 9.15
C HIS A 85 -10.95 -1.34 10.13
N GLU A 86 -10.62 -2.63 9.97
CA GLU A 86 -9.62 -3.32 10.79
C GLU A 86 -8.27 -2.58 10.79
N MET A 87 -7.75 -2.27 9.60
CA MET A 87 -6.48 -1.53 9.47
C MET A 87 -6.59 -0.09 10.00
N ARG A 88 -7.72 0.58 9.72
CA ARG A 88 -7.94 1.98 10.12
C ARG A 88 -8.08 2.13 11.63
N SER A 89 -8.75 1.19 12.29
CA SER A 89 -8.94 1.17 13.74
C SER A 89 -7.64 0.88 14.48
N ALA A 90 -6.72 0.11 13.89
CA ALA A 90 -5.39 -0.10 14.47
C ALA A 90 -4.55 1.18 14.55
N CYS A 91 -4.89 2.21 13.76
CA CYS A 91 -4.22 3.51 13.78
C CYS A 91 -4.92 4.53 14.69
N ALA A 92 -6.00 4.17 15.39
CA ALA A 92 -6.84 5.10 16.15
C ALA A 92 -6.09 5.87 17.25
N GLU A 93 -5.10 5.23 17.87
CA GLU A 93 -4.27 5.82 18.92
C GLU A 93 -3.19 6.79 18.38
N LEU A 94 -2.99 6.84 17.06
CA LEU A 94 -2.06 7.78 16.45
C LEU A 94 -2.70 9.16 16.30
N PRO A 95 -1.94 10.26 16.47
CA PRO A 95 -2.44 11.61 16.25
C PRO A 95 -3.10 11.75 14.86
N GLY A 96 -4.35 12.21 14.84
CA GLY A 96 -5.13 12.33 13.59
C GLY A 96 -5.41 11.00 12.91
N ASN A 97 -5.45 9.89 13.66
CA ASN A 97 -5.52 8.53 13.14
C ASN A 97 -4.42 8.30 12.09
N GLY A 98 -3.18 8.63 12.44
CA GLY A 98 -2.03 8.55 11.55
C GLY A 98 -1.88 9.71 10.55
N GLY A 99 -2.82 10.66 10.52
CA GLY A 99 -2.63 11.98 9.91
C GLY A 99 -2.34 12.02 8.41
N VAL A 100 -2.60 10.92 7.70
CA VAL A 100 -2.38 10.77 6.26
C VAL A 100 -3.68 10.42 5.52
N PRO A 101 -3.81 10.79 4.24
CA PRO A 101 -4.91 10.34 3.40
C PRO A 101 -4.90 8.81 3.18
N TRP A 102 -6.10 8.21 3.24
CA TRP A 102 -6.35 6.82 2.86
C TRP A 102 -7.15 6.82 1.57
N LEU A 103 -6.51 6.38 0.48
CA LEU A 103 -7.11 6.28 -0.84
C LEU A 103 -7.73 4.89 -0.98
N ARG A 104 -9.00 4.86 -1.37
CA ARG A 104 -9.75 3.63 -1.61
C ARG A 104 -10.46 3.73 -2.96
N PRO A 105 -10.44 2.64 -3.76
CA PRO A 105 -11.19 2.61 -5.00
C PRO A 105 -12.68 2.78 -4.71
N ASN A 106 -13.35 3.50 -5.61
CA ASN A 106 -14.80 3.53 -5.60
C ASN A 106 -15.32 2.14 -6.00
N MET A 107 -15.83 1.39 -5.02
CA MET A 107 -16.34 0.04 -5.24
C MET A 107 -17.70 0.01 -5.97
N SER A 108 -18.34 1.17 -6.18
CA SER A 108 -19.54 1.28 -7.00
C SER A 108 -19.26 1.26 -8.51
N THR A 109 -17.99 1.38 -8.91
CA THR A 109 -17.58 1.23 -10.31
C THR A 109 -16.98 -0.16 -10.54
N PRO A 110 -17.39 -0.88 -11.60
CA PRO A 110 -16.80 -2.18 -11.94
C PRO A 110 -15.29 -2.03 -12.11
N THR A 111 -14.53 -2.96 -11.53
CA THR A 111 -13.08 -3.03 -11.75
C THR A 111 -12.81 -3.21 -13.24
N PRO A 112 -11.88 -2.44 -13.82
CA PRO A 112 -11.47 -2.68 -15.20
C PRO A 112 -11.01 -4.13 -15.35
N PRO A 113 -11.31 -4.81 -16.47
CA PRO A 113 -10.78 -6.14 -16.72
C PRO A 113 -9.26 -6.11 -16.62
N LEU A 114 -8.67 -7.15 -16.03
CA LEU A 114 -7.23 -7.32 -16.03
C LEU A 114 -6.77 -7.27 -17.49
N GLY A 115 -5.91 -6.30 -17.83
CA GLY A 115 -5.39 -6.17 -19.18
C GLY A 115 -4.78 -7.50 -19.62
N LEU A 116 -5.07 -7.90 -20.87
CA LEU A 116 -4.40 -9.05 -21.47
C LEU A 116 -2.89 -8.83 -21.34
N VAL A 117 -2.21 -9.72 -20.61
CA VAL A 117 -0.76 -9.83 -20.68
C VAL A 117 -0.46 -10.35 -22.08
N THR A 118 -0.39 -9.48 -23.08
CA THR A 118 0.27 -9.82 -24.33
C THR A 118 1.74 -9.99 -23.98
N SER A 119 2.12 -11.24 -23.72
CA SER A 119 3.51 -11.68 -23.75
C SER A 119 4.08 -11.27 -25.10
N LEU A 120 4.76 -10.12 -25.14
CA LEU A 120 5.68 -9.81 -26.22
C LEU A 120 6.91 -10.68 -25.96
N ASN A 121 6.88 -11.91 -26.48
CA ASN A 121 8.10 -12.65 -26.76
C ASN A 121 8.93 -11.80 -27.74
N PRO A 122 10.18 -11.43 -27.43
CA PRO A 122 11.14 -11.08 -28.47
C PRO A 122 11.57 -12.37 -29.18
N ILE A 123 11.65 -12.26 -30.50
CA ILE A 123 12.11 -13.27 -31.47
C ILE A 123 13.59 -13.55 -31.26
#